data_AF-A0A0D8XAW0-F1
#
_entry.id   AF-A0A0D8XAW0-F1
#
_cell.length_a   1.000
_cell.length_b   1.000
_cell.length_c   1.000
_cell.angle_alpha   90.00
_cell.angle_beta   90.00
_cell.angle_gamma   90.00
#
_symmetry.space_group_name_H-M   'P 1'
#
loop_
_entity.id
_entity.type
_entity.pdbx_description
1 polymer ?
#
loop_
_entity_poly.entity_id
_entity_poly.type
_entity_poly.pdbx_seq_one_letter_code
_entity_poly.pdbx_strand_id
1 'polypeptide(L)'
;MKMSRLNSSTLNTFIKLRRLLLAELENFIKSESHSLQQSAVLHSKKNGTDICDTDPQKCRDLFYVSEVDMLKALRYALYRESTRTGDPLTGTNLTALHSFVSLLADHFPVSTSYENKEAAGNPFATNSDWDHCRGSTGQYRGYTCGLWIAFHALTVSASKQAEDHLSEFKPLEPLKAIRAWIGSFFGCWYCREHFQKMTTITLPMETQVRNPEDVFMYLWKAHNIVNARLQGRDTEDPLYPKLQFPAKFLCPNCTADGLQDKKQIRDFLVNYYSKIKPFHSPKAFLI
;
A
#
# COMPACT_ATOMS: atom_id res chain seq x y z
N MET A 1 -5.17 -36.35 4.15
CA MET A 1 -6.10 -35.34 3.59
C MET A 1 -6.79 -34.60 4.74
N LYS A 2 -6.22 -33.48 5.18
CA LYS A 2 -6.89 -32.51 6.06
C LYS A 2 -6.69 -31.16 5.38
N MET A 3 -7.72 -30.68 4.67
CA MET A 3 -7.81 -29.27 4.32
C MET A 3 -7.90 -28.51 5.63
N SER A 4 -6.87 -27.74 5.98
CA SER A 4 -6.99 -26.65 6.95
C SER A 4 -7.98 -25.65 6.34
N ARG A 5 -9.26 -25.79 6.70
CA ARG A 5 -10.30 -24.85 6.33
C ARG A 5 -9.89 -23.48 6.84
N LEU A 6 -9.68 -22.52 5.94
CA LEU A 6 -9.89 -21.11 6.24
C LEU A 6 -11.23 -21.01 6.97
N ASN A 7 -11.24 -20.37 8.15
CA ASN A 7 -12.44 -20.20 8.96
C ASN A 7 -13.58 -19.63 8.07
N SER A 8 -14.79 -20.20 8.18
CA SER A 8 -16.00 -19.74 7.50
C SER A 8 -16.24 -18.22 7.65
N SER A 9 -15.78 -17.63 8.77
CA SER A 9 -15.78 -16.19 9.00
C SER A 9 -14.86 -15.42 8.02
N THR A 10 -13.65 -15.92 7.77
CA THR A 10 -12.65 -15.33 6.88
C THR A 10 -13.12 -15.43 5.42
N LEU A 11 -13.62 -16.59 5.00
CA LEU A 11 -14.15 -16.80 3.64
C LEU A 11 -15.35 -15.90 3.33
N ASN A 12 -16.27 -15.71 4.29
CA ASN A 12 -17.40 -14.78 4.15
C ASN A 12 -16.95 -13.30 4.11
N THR A 13 -15.84 -12.96 4.78
CA THR A 13 -15.26 -11.61 4.74
C THR A 13 -14.63 -11.32 3.38
N PHE A 14 -13.92 -12.28 2.79
CA PHE A 14 -13.39 -12.19 1.42
C PHE A 14 -14.49 -12.00 0.36
N ILE A 15 -15.55 -12.81 0.40
CA ILE A 15 -16.67 -12.71 -0.55
C ILE A 15 -17.39 -11.36 -0.38
N LYS A 16 -17.50 -10.86 0.85
CA LYS A 16 -18.15 -9.58 1.14
C LYS A 16 -17.30 -8.39 0.76
N LEU A 17 -15.98 -8.44 0.95
CA LEU A 17 -15.05 -7.41 0.46
C LEU A 17 -15.04 -7.36 -1.06
N ARG A 18 -15.00 -8.52 -1.72
CA ARG A 18 -15.14 -8.62 -3.18
C ARG A 18 -16.46 -8.03 -3.66
N ARG A 19 -17.58 -8.30 -2.97
CA ARG A 19 -18.89 -7.69 -3.27
C ARG A 19 -18.93 -6.19 -2.97
N LEU A 20 -18.33 -5.72 -1.88
CA LEU A 20 -18.32 -4.30 -1.50
C LEU A 20 -17.41 -3.47 -2.43
N LEU A 21 -16.22 -4.00 -2.77
CA LEU A 21 -15.31 -3.40 -3.75
C LEU A 21 -15.94 -3.35 -5.14
N LEU A 22 -16.63 -4.41 -5.58
CA LEU A 22 -17.24 -4.46 -6.92
C LEU A 22 -18.57 -3.69 -7.00
N ALA A 23 -19.43 -3.77 -5.98
CA ALA A 23 -20.72 -3.07 -5.98
C ALA A 23 -20.56 -1.55 -5.85
N GLU A 24 -19.56 -1.08 -5.09
CA GLU A 24 -19.26 0.35 -5.08
C GLU A 24 -18.53 0.81 -6.34
N LEU A 25 -17.70 -0.04 -6.98
CA LEU A 25 -17.14 0.23 -8.30
C LEU A 25 -18.25 0.41 -9.35
N GLU A 26 -19.25 -0.47 -9.35
CA GLU A 26 -20.41 -0.40 -10.24
C GLU A 26 -21.31 0.82 -9.97
N ASN A 27 -21.50 1.19 -8.70
CA ASN A 27 -22.28 2.38 -8.34
C ASN A 27 -21.53 3.68 -8.63
N PHE A 28 -20.20 3.68 -8.55
CA PHE A 28 -19.38 4.86 -8.85
C PHE A 28 -19.15 5.09 -10.34
N ILE A 29 -19.07 4.03 -11.16
CA ILE A 29 -19.11 4.16 -12.64
C ILE A 29 -20.32 5.00 -13.08
N LYS A 30 -21.38 5.06 -12.26
CA LYS A 30 -22.61 5.82 -12.53
C LYS A 30 -22.63 7.26 -12.00
N SER A 31 -21.60 7.77 -11.32
CA SER A 31 -21.64 9.11 -10.70
C SER A 31 -20.41 9.96 -11.03
N GLU A 32 -20.61 11.05 -11.78
CA GLU A 32 -19.55 11.98 -12.19
C GLU A 32 -19.37 13.21 -11.26
N SER A 33 -18.10 13.61 -11.12
CA SER A 33 -17.55 14.97 -10.93
C SER A 33 -17.69 15.71 -9.58
N HIS A 34 -16.54 16.06 -8.97
CA HIS A 34 -15.97 17.43 -8.95
C HIS A 34 -14.72 17.53 -8.03
N SER A 35 -13.77 18.39 -8.42
CA SER A 35 -12.46 18.65 -7.80
C SER A 35 -12.43 20.04 -7.14
N LEU A 36 -11.63 20.21 -6.08
CA LEU A 36 -11.12 21.52 -5.65
C LEU A 36 -9.77 21.38 -4.91
N GLN A 37 -8.98 22.46 -4.96
CA GLN A 37 -7.54 22.57 -4.77
C GLN A 37 -7.26 23.80 -3.89
N GLN A 38 -6.35 23.73 -2.90
CA GLN A 38 -5.69 24.94 -2.39
C GLN A 38 -4.39 24.66 -1.62
N SER A 39 -3.47 25.62 -1.74
CA SER A 39 -2.07 25.63 -1.33
C SER A 39 -1.86 26.39 -0.02
N ALA A 40 -0.79 26.05 0.71
CA ALA A 40 -0.20 26.91 1.73
C ALA A 40 1.33 26.70 1.80
N VAL A 41 2.06 27.81 1.89
CA VAL A 41 3.52 27.93 1.93
C VAL A 41 3.97 27.97 3.40
N LEU A 42 5.07 27.30 3.79
CA LEU A 42 5.87 27.71 4.94
C LEU A 42 7.28 27.09 5.00
N HIS A 43 8.17 27.88 5.60
CA HIS A 43 9.63 27.81 5.60
C HIS A 43 10.26 26.61 6.34
N SER A 44 11.37 26.13 5.78
CA SER A 44 12.24 25.09 6.33
C SER A 44 13.27 25.68 7.31
N LYS A 45 13.43 25.05 8.48
CA LYS A 45 14.64 25.13 9.31
C LYS A 45 15.15 23.71 9.57
N LYS A 46 16.21 23.32 8.86
CA LYS A 46 17.04 22.16 9.20
C LYS A 46 18.12 22.63 10.18
N ASN A 47 18.10 22.10 11.40
CA ASN A 47 19.29 21.79 12.21
C ASN A 47 18.86 21.24 13.58
N GLY A 48 18.96 19.92 13.72
CA GLY A 48 18.81 19.19 14.98
C GLY A 48 19.22 17.75 14.74
N THR A 49 20.04 17.20 15.63
CA THR A 49 20.30 15.75 15.74
C THR A 49 19.00 14.97 15.61
N ASP A 50 18.99 13.92 14.78
CA ASP A 50 17.79 13.15 14.48
C ASP A 50 17.21 12.57 15.78
N ILE A 51 15.97 12.94 16.10
CA ILE A 51 15.26 12.48 17.31
C ILE A 51 15.29 10.95 17.39
N CYS A 52 15.31 10.26 16.24
CA CYS A 52 15.36 8.81 16.15
C CYS A 52 16.67 8.17 16.61
N ASP A 53 17.77 8.91 16.63
CA ASP A 53 19.04 8.44 17.21
C ASP A 53 19.03 8.52 18.74
N THR A 54 18.37 9.55 19.29
CA THR A 54 18.32 9.79 20.73
C THR A 54 17.16 9.08 21.45
N ASP A 55 16.03 8.88 20.77
CA ASP A 55 14.85 8.19 21.29
C ASP A 55 14.23 7.27 20.21
N PRO A 56 14.84 6.08 20.01
CA PRO A 56 14.35 5.12 19.02
C PRO A 56 12.90 4.69 19.24
N GLN A 57 12.40 4.75 20.48
CA GLN A 57 11.05 4.29 20.80
C GLN A 57 10.00 5.26 20.29
N LYS A 58 10.18 6.57 20.51
CA LYS A 58 9.30 7.58 19.92
C LYS A 58 9.21 7.48 18.42
N CYS A 59 10.33 7.18 17.75
CA CYS A 59 10.30 6.98 16.31
C CYS A 59 9.57 5.70 15.94
N ARG A 60 9.76 4.57 16.64
CA ARG A 60 9.02 3.33 16.35
C ARG A 60 7.50 3.53 16.33
N ASP A 61 6.95 4.30 17.26
CA ASP A 61 5.51 4.55 17.34
C ASP A 61 4.95 5.35 16.14
N LEU A 62 5.81 6.06 15.41
CA LEU A 62 5.44 6.77 14.18
C LEU A 62 5.32 5.83 12.96
N PHE A 63 5.88 4.63 12.99
CA PHE A 63 5.91 3.69 11.87
C PHE A 63 5.04 2.46 12.15
N TYR A 64 3.87 2.45 11.53
CA TYR A 64 2.94 1.32 11.60
C TYR A 64 2.12 1.24 10.31
N VAL A 65 1.43 0.11 10.12
CA VAL A 65 0.56 -0.13 8.98
C VAL A 65 -0.86 0.25 9.37
N SER A 66 -1.40 1.34 8.81
CA SER A 66 -2.76 1.81 9.10
C SER A 66 -3.75 1.32 8.04
N GLU A 67 -4.79 0.61 8.47
CA GLU A 67 -5.88 0.20 7.57
C GLU A 67 -6.62 1.40 6.98
N VAL A 68 -6.76 2.50 7.73
CA VAL A 68 -7.34 3.76 7.25
C VAL A 68 -6.57 4.28 6.04
N ASP A 69 -5.24 4.34 6.14
CA ASP A 69 -4.39 4.85 5.07
C ASP A 69 -4.46 3.96 3.83
N MET A 70 -4.46 2.63 4.02
CA MET A 70 -4.60 1.69 2.91
C MET A 70 -5.95 1.84 2.22
N LEU A 71 -7.06 1.80 2.96
CA LEU A 71 -8.41 1.93 2.41
C LEU A 71 -8.62 3.27 1.73
N LYS A 72 -8.18 4.37 2.34
CA LYS A 72 -8.26 5.73 1.75
C LYS A 72 -7.45 5.83 0.47
N ALA A 73 -6.25 5.23 0.41
CA ALA A 73 -5.44 5.19 -0.80
C ALA A 73 -6.07 4.32 -1.89
N LEU A 74 -6.57 3.13 -1.57
CA LEU A 74 -7.26 2.29 -2.55
C LEU A 74 -8.53 2.94 -3.09
N ARG A 75 -9.29 3.61 -2.23
CA ARG A 75 -10.43 4.43 -2.66
C ARG A 75 -9.97 5.49 -3.68
N TYR A 76 -8.91 6.23 -3.38
CA TYR A 76 -8.37 7.25 -4.29
C TYR A 76 -7.90 6.62 -5.62
N ALA A 77 -7.20 5.49 -5.56
CA ALA A 77 -6.70 4.76 -6.72
C ALA A 77 -7.85 4.29 -7.65
N LEU A 78 -8.90 3.70 -7.07
CA LEU A 78 -10.01 3.11 -7.82
C LEU A 78 -11.01 4.12 -8.35
N TYR A 79 -11.14 5.29 -7.70
CA TYR A 79 -12.19 6.26 -8.04
C TYR A 79 -11.69 7.59 -8.57
N ARG A 80 -10.44 7.98 -8.28
CA ARG A 80 -9.89 9.25 -8.76
C ARG A 80 -8.80 9.05 -9.80
N GLU A 81 -7.88 8.11 -9.60
CA GLU A 81 -6.81 7.88 -10.58
C GLU A 81 -7.30 7.15 -11.84
N SER A 82 -8.18 6.16 -11.67
CA SER A 82 -8.76 5.38 -12.77
C SER A 82 -9.58 6.22 -13.76
N THR A 83 -10.18 7.30 -13.29
CA THR A 83 -11.07 8.20 -14.05
C THR A 83 -10.44 9.56 -14.34
N ARG A 84 -9.18 9.78 -13.93
CA ARG A 84 -8.52 11.09 -13.97
C ARG A 84 -8.54 11.76 -15.34
N THR A 85 -8.46 10.97 -16.42
CA THR A 85 -8.43 11.51 -17.79
C THR A 85 -9.82 11.64 -18.41
N GLY A 86 -10.84 10.99 -17.85
CA GLY A 86 -12.17 10.87 -18.47
C GLY A 86 -12.21 9.95 -19.68
N ASP A 87 -11.10 9.30 -20.04
CA ASP A 87 -11.04 8.42 -21.20
C ASP A 87 -11.82 7.12 -20.96
N PRO A 88 -12.48 6.55 -21.98
CA PRO A 88 -13.12 5.25 -21.87
C PRO A 88 -12.14 4.15 -21.45
N LEU A 89 -12.60 3.28 -20.53
CA LEU A 89 -11.86 2.09 -20.14
C LEU A 89 -11.98 1.01 -21.23
N THR A 90 -10.94 0.88 -22.06
CA THR A 90 -10.86 -0.06 -23.18
C THR A 90 -9.44 -0.61 -23.35
N GLY A 91 -9.31 -1.80 -23.94
CA GLY A 91 -8.00 -2.40 -24.21
C GLY A 91 -7.11 -2.52 -22.97
N THR A 92 -5.89 -1.97 -23.04
CA THR A 92 -4.85 -2.16 -22.02
C THR A 92 -5.20 -1.52 -20.68
N ASN A 93 -5.88 -0.37 -20.65
CA ASN A 93 -6.25 0.29 -19.40
C ASN A 93 -7.32 -0.53 -18.64
N LEU A 94 -8.28 -1.13 -19.36
CA LEU A 94 -9.32 -1.99 -18.81
C LEU A 94 -8.71 -3.27 -18.26
N THR A 95 -7.79 -3.90 -19.00
CA THR A 95 -7.04 -5.07 -18.52
C THR A 95 -6.24 -4.74 -17.25
N ALA A 96 -5.54 -3.61 -17.23
CA ALA A 96 -4.78 -3.17 -16.05
C ALA A 96 -5.68 -2.95 -14.84
N LEU A 97 -6.82 -2.29 -15.02
CA LEU A 97 -7.78 -2.07 -13.94
C LEU A 97 -8.38 -3.38 -13.43
N HIS A 98 -8.80 -4.26 -14.35
CA HIS A 98 -9.35 -5.56 -14.00
C HIS A 98 -8.34 -6.39 -13.20
N SER A 99 -7.11 -6.56 -13.69
CA SER A 99 -6.06 -7.29 -12.99
C SER A 99 -5.77 -6.71 -11.61
N PHE A 100 -5.78 -5.38 -11.47
CA PHE A 100 -5.57 -4.73 -10.19
C PHE A 100 -6.72 -4.97 -9.21
N VAL A 101 -7.97 -4.84 -9.66
CA VAL A 101 -9.15 -5.12 -8.82
C VAL A 101 -9.21 -6.59 -8.42
N SER A 102 -8.89 -7.53 -9.32
CA SER A 102 -8.81 -8.96 -8.99
C SER A 102 -7.74 -9.21 -7.91
N LEU A 103 -6.55 -8.64 -8.07
CA LEU A 103 -5.48 -8.75 -7.07
C LEU A 103 -5.94 -8.26 -5.69
N LEU A 104 -6.63 -7.11 -5.63
CA LEU A 104 -7.18 -6.59 -4.37
C LEU A 104 -8.24 -7.53 -3.78
N ALA A 105 -9.17 -8.01 -4.60
CA ALA A 105 -10.24 -8.90 -4.15
C ALA A 105 -9.71 -10.22 -3.56
N ASP A 106 -8.64 -10.76 -4.16
CA ASP A 106 -8.08 -12.05 -3.77
C ASP A 106 -7.14 -11.93 -2.57
N HIS A 107 -6.40 -10.82 -2.46
CA HIS A 107 -5.25 -10.76 -1.55
C HIS A 107 -5.26 -9.60 -0.55
N PHE A 108 -6.13 -8.60 -0.66
CA PHE A 108 -6.07 -7.43 0.22
C PHE A 108 -6.38 -7.80 1.69
N PRO A 109 -5.45 -7.54 2.63
CA PRO A 109 -5.64 -7.92 4.03
C PRO A 109 -6.53 -6.90 4.74
N VAL A 110 -7.71 -7.35 5.16
CA VAL A 110 -8.65 -6.57 5.98
C VAL A 110 -8.56 -7.04 7.42
N SER A 111 -8.37 -6.11 8.33
CA SER A 111 -8.25 -6.36 9.78
C SER A 111 -9.47 -5.88 10.56
N THR A 112 -10.27 -4.97 10.00
CA THR A 112 -11.55 -4.56 10.59
C THR A 112 -12.55 -5.71 10.54
N SER A 113 -12.97 -6.23 11.69
CA SER A 113 -14.18 -7.04 11.80
C SER A 113 -15.39 -6.11 11.78
N TYR A 114 -16.20 -6.16 10.72
CA TYR A 114 -17.51 -5.49 10.72
C TYR A 114 -18.42 -6.17 11.76
N GLU A 115 -18.42 -5.68 13.00
CA GLU A 115 -19.24 -6.25 14.08
C GLU A 115 -20.75 -6.16 13.77
N ASN A 116 -21.16 -5.26 12.87
CA ASN A 116 -22.55 -5.17 12.39
C ASN A 116 -22.61 -5.37 10.87
N LYS A 117 -23.01 -6.58 10.46
CA LYS A 117 -23.02 -7.07 9.08
C LYS A 117 -24.01 -6.34 8.15
N GLU A 118 -24.84 -5.43 8.63
CA GLU A 118 -25.88 -4.76 7.82
C GLU A 118 -25.83 -3.22 7.88
N ALA A 119 -24.94 -2.63 8.68
CA ALA A 119 -24.87 -1.17 8.87
C ALA A 119 -23.72 -0.45 8.11
N ALA A 120 -22.79 -1.19 7.51
CA ALA A 120 -21.62 -0.61 6.85
C ALA A 120 -21.91 -0.26 5.39
N GLY A 121 -22.55 0.89 5.17
CA GLY A 121 -22.83 1.42 3.83
C GLY A 121 -21.61 1.86 3.02
N ASN A 122 -20.38 1.74 3.55
CA ASN A 122 -19.14 1.98 2.81
C ASN A 122 -17.92 1.29 3.48
N PRO A 123 -17.12 0.45 2.79
CA PRO A 123 -15.90 -0.17 3.34
C PRO A 123 -14.71 0.81 3.41
N PHE A 124 -14.83 2.02 2.87
CA PHE A 124 -13.76 3.01 2.82
C PHE A 124 -13.95 4.11 3.87
N ALA A 125 -12.83 4.56 4.42
CA ALA A 125 -12.74 5.68 5.35
C ALA A 125 -12.94 7.03 4.60
N THR A 126 -14.18 7.34 4.23
CA THR A 126 -14.52 8.54 3.43
C THR A 126 -14.25 9.85 4.16
N ASN A 127 -14.50 9.90 5.47
CA ASN A 127 -14.38 11.11 6.30
C ASN A 127 -13.17 11.08 7.26
N SER A 128 -12.28 10.09 7.15
CA SER A 128 -11.10 10.01 8.02
C SER A 128 -9.91 10.73 7.38
N ASP A 129 -9.14 11.42 8.20
CA ASP A 129 -7.82 11.92 7.79
C ASP A 129 -6.80 10.77 7.62
N TRP A 130 -5.66 11.09 7.01
CA TRP A 130 -4.49 10.22 7.05
C TRP A 130 -4.01 10.01 8.50
N ASP A 131 -3.64 8.77 8.82
CA ASP A 131 -3.14 8.35 10.12
C ASP A 131 -1.60 8.29 10.06
N HIS A 132 -1.01 7.10 9.86
CA HIS A 132 0.43 6.96 9.68
C HIS A 132 0.94 7.77 8.49
N CYS A 133 0.16 7.91 7.42
CA CYS A 133 0.55 8.61 6.20
C CYS A 133 0.32 10.13 6.21
N ARG A 134 -0.04 10.71 7.35
CA ARG A 134 -0.16 12.17 7.48
C ARG A 134 1.21 12.84 7.27
N GLY A 135 1.26 13.81 6.34
CA GLY A 135 2.43 14.66 6.14
C GLY A 135 2.50 15.79 7.16
N SER A 136 3.68 16.41 7.30
CA SER A 136 3.86 17.64 8.08
C SER A 136 3.02 18.81 7.55
N THR A 137 2.75 18.81 6.24
CA THR A 137 1.80 19.71 5.56
C THR A 137 1.05 18.94 4.47
N GLY A 138 0.00 19.54 3.89
CA GLY A 138 -0.86 18.88 2.91
C GLY A 138 -0.19 18.45 1.60
N GLN A 139 1.00 18.98 1.28
CA GLN A 139 1.75 18.60 0.06
C GLN A 139 2.55 17.30 0.21
N TYR A 140 2.78 16.85 1.45
CA TYR A 140 3.64 15.71 1.75
C TYR A 140 2.86 14.43 2.03
N ARG A 141 3.49 13.29 1.71
CA ARG A 141 3.02 11.94 2.04
C ARG A 141 1.61 11.64 1.51
N GLY A 142 0.64 11.42 2.40
CA GLY A 142 -0.77 11.18 2.06
C GLY A 142 -0.96 9.99 1.14
N TYR A 143 -1.61 10.25 0.00
CA TYR A 143 -2.03 9.22 -0.96
C TYR A 143 -0.90 8.27 -1.37
N THR A 144 0.25 8.81 -1.75
CA THR A 144 1.37 7.99 -2.22
C THR A 144 1.95 7.10 -1.12
N CYS A 145 1.98 7.59 0.13
CA CYS A 145 2.36 6.78 1.29
C CYS A 145 1.37 5.64 1.52
N GLY A 146 0.06 5.94 1.54
CA GLY A 146 -0.97 4.94 1.77
C GLY A 146 -0.98 3.86 0.68
N LEU A 147 -0.72 4.26 -0.57
CA LEU A 147 -0.64 3.33 -1.70
C LEU A 147 0.55 2.37 -1.58
N TRP A 148 1.73 2.87 -1.20
CA TRP A 148 2.88 2.01 -0.94
C TRP A 148 2.59 1.01 0.18
N ILE A 149 1.99 1.46 1.29
CA ILE A 149 1.64 0.57 2.41
C ILE A 149 0.65 -0.49 1.95
N ALA A 150 -0.38 -0.11 1.18
CA ALA A 150 -1.34 -1.05 0.61
C ALA A 150 -0.65 -2.09 -0.27
N PHE A 151 0.26 -1.71 -1.17
CA PHE A 151 0.98 -2.67 -2.02
C PHE A 151 1.90 -3.61 -1.22
N HIS A 152 2.59 -3.11 -0.19
CA HIS A 152 3.42 -3.96 0.67
C HIS A 152 2.58 -4.94 1.49
N ALA A 153 1.49 -4.49 2.10
CA ALA A 153 0.56 -5.37 2.82
C ALA A 153 -0.08 -6.41 1.90
N LEU A 154 -0.47 -6.01 0.70
CA LEU A 154 -1.04 -6.87 -0.34
C LEU A 154 -0.06 -7.95 -0.79
N THR A 155 1.21 -7.60 -1.05
CA THR A 155 2.23 -8.56 -1.50
C THR A 155 2.65 -9.54 -0.40
N VAL A 156 2.73 -9.08 0.86
CA VAL A 156 2.94 -9.98 2.01
C VAL A 156 1.75 -10.92 2.20
N SER A 157 0.52 -10.40 2.10
CA SER A 157 -0.70 -11.21 2.18
C SER A 157 -0.77 -12.27 1.07
N ALA A 158 -0.50 -11.89 -0.18
CA ALA A 158 -0.46 -12.82 -1.31
C ALA A 158 0.59 -13.93 -1.12
N SER A 159 1.79 -13.58 -0.65
CA SER A 159 2.84 -14.57 -0.38
C SER A 159 2.44 -15.55 0.72
N LYS A 160 1.79 -15.09 1.80
CA LYS A 160 1.35 -15.98 2.90
C LYS A 160 0.24 -16.92 2.45
N GLN A 161 -0.73 -16.43 1.68
CA GLN A 161 -1.81 -17.25 1.14
C GLN A 161 -1.27 -18.32 0.16
N ALA A 162 -0.15 -18.05 -0.50
CA ALA A 162 0.51 -19.01 -1.38
C ALA A 162 1.07 -20.24 -0.64
N GLU A 163 1.38 -20.14 0.66
CA GLU A 163 1.96 -21.25 1.45
C GLU A 163 1.08 -22.51 1.42
N ASP A 164 -0.25 -22.33 1.37
CA ASP A 164 -1.21 -23.42 1.29
C ASP A 164 -1.37 -24.01 -0.14
N HIS A 165 -0.92 -23.29 -1.18
CA HIS A 165 -1.16 -23.60 -2.60
C HIS A 165 0.04 -23.27 -3.51
N LEU A 166 1.25 -23.62 -3.07
CA LEU A 166 2.51 -23.21 -3.72
C LEU A 166 2.61 -23.55 -5.22
N SER A 167 2.07 -24.69 -5.65
CA SER A 167 2.13 -25.14 -7.04
C SER A 167 1.26 -24.34 -8.01
N GLU A 168 0.24 -23.64 -7.49
CA GLU A 168 -0.72 -22.87 -8.30
C GLU A 168 -0.41 -21.37 -8.26
N PHE A 169 0.27 -20.91 -7.21
CA PHE A 169 0.63 -19.52 -7.06
C PHE A 169 1.60 -19.06 -8.15
N LYS A 170 1.31 -17.91 -8.75
CA LYS A 170 2.13 -17.27 -9.78
C LYS A 170 2.78 -16.01 -9.20
N PRO A 171 4.03 -16.08 -8.69
CA PRO A 171 4.66 -14.98 -7.96
C PRO A 171 4.73 -13.65 -8.71
N LEU A 172 4.83 -13.71 -10.03
CA LEU A 172 4.97 -12.51 -10.84
C LEU A 172 3.66 -11.72 -11.02
N GLU A 173 2.50 -12.37 -10.90
CA GLU A 173 1.21 -11.77 -11.24
C GLU A 173 0.79 -10.61 -10.31
N PRO A 174 0.96 -10.69 -8.97
CA PRO A 174 0.72 -9.55 -8.07
C PRO A 174 1.48 -8.28 -8.50
N LEU A 175 2.77 -8.41 -8.80
CA LEU A 175 3.61 -7.27 -9.15
C LEU A 175 3.34 -6.76 -10.57
N LYS A 176 3.00 -7.64 -11.52
CA LYS A 176 2.55 -7.24 -12.86
C LYS A 176 1.27 -6.43 -12.80
N ALA A 177 0.29 -6.85 -12.01
CA ALA A 177 -0.96 -6.11 -11.84
C ALA A 177 -0.69 -4.71 -11.24
N ILE A 178 0.17 -4.60 -10.22
CA ILE A 178 0.62 -3.31 -9.67
C ILE A 178 1.31 -2.47 -10.75
N ARG A 179 2.27 -3.02 -11.50
CA ARG A 179 3.01 -2.30 -12.56
C ARG A 179 2.08 -1.82 -13.68
N ALA A 180 1.14 -2.66 -14.11
CA ALA A 180 0.17 -2.31 -15.15
C ALA A 180 -0.77 -1.18 -14.69
N TRP A 181 -1.26 -1.25 -13.44
CA TRP A 181 -2.08 -0.21 -12.87
C TRP A 181 -1.31 1.12 -12.73
N ILE A 182 -0.09 1.08 -12.20
CA ILE A 182 0.77 2.27 -12.10
C ILE A 182 0.99 2.88 -13.48
N GLY A 183 1.36 2.06 -14.48
CA GLY A 183 1.59 2.54 -15.85
C GLY A 183 0.36 3.22 -16.46
N SER A 184 -0.83 2.67 -16.21
CA SER A 184 -2.06 3.14 -16.84
C SER A 184 -2.65 4.36 -16.14
N PHE A 185 -2.72 4.35 -14.80
CA PHE A 185 -3.59 5.26 -14.05
C PHE A 185 -2.87 6.28 -13.18
N PHE A 186 -1.76 5.90 -12.53
CA PHE A 186 -1.12 6.73 -11.49
C PHE A 186 -0.75 8.14 -11.98
N GLY A 187 -1.28 9.18 -11.33
CA GLY A 187 -1.33 10.52 -11.91
C GLY A 187 0.03 11.21 -12.06
N CYS A 188 1.01 10.88 -11.23
CA CYS A 188 2.36 11.42 -11.36
C CYS A 188 3.09 10.77 -12.55
N TRP A 189 3.02 11.42 -13.72
CA TRP A 189 3.67 10.95 -14.94
C TRP A 189 5.15 10.61 -14.75
N TYR A 190 5.95 11.52 -14.19
CA TYR A 190 7.37 11.29 -13.96
C TYR A 190 7.65 10.13 -12.98
N CYS A 191 6.78 9.95 -11.98
CA CYS A 191 6.86 8.82 -11.07
C CYS A 191 6.56 7.49 -11.79
N ARG A 192 5.59 7.48 -12.71
CA ARG A 192 5.26 6.31 -13.54
C ARG A 192 6.44 5.88 -14.40
N GLU A 193 7.04 6.82 -15.13
CA GLU A 193 8.19 6.51 -16.00
C GLU A 193 9.34 5.91 -15.20
N HIS A 194 9.65 6.51 -14.05
CA HIS A 194 10.64 5.99 -13.14
C HIS A 194 10.32 4.58 -12.62
N PHE A 195 9.08 4.33 -12.23
CA PHE A 195 8.66 3.01 -11.76
C PHE A 195 8.73 1.98 -12.89
N GLN A 196 8.27 2.33 -14.09
CA GLN A 196 8.36 1.45 -15.26
C GLN A 196 9.81 1.14 -15.60
N LYS A 197 10.68 2.16 -15.75
CA LYS A 197 12.10 1.97 -16.02
C LYS A 197 12.78 1.12 -14.95
N MET A 198 12.48 1.37 -13.67
CA MET A 198 13.02 0.56 -12.59
C MET A 198 12.60 -0.90 -12.72
N THR A 199 11.31 -1.16 -12.98
CA THR A 199 10.77 -2.51 -12.99
C THR A 199 11.05 -3.31 -14.27
N THR A 200 11.51 -2.67 -15.34
CA THR A 200 11.85 -3.32 -16.61
C THR A 200 13.36 -3.38 -16.88
N ILE A 201 14.13 -2.39 -16.43
CA ILE A 201 15.55 -2.23 -16.78
C ILE A 201 16.45 -2.32 -15.54
N THR A 202 16.23 -1.49 -14.53
CA THR A 202 17.17 -1.40 -13.38
C THR A 202 17.06 -2.60 -12.43
N LEU A 203 15.84 -3.07 -12.20
CA LEU A 203 15.51 -4.21 -11.36
C LEU A 203 14.43 -5.04 -12.09
N PRO A 204 14.78 -5.75 -13.19
CA PRO A 204 13.79 -6.38 -14.08
C PRO A 204 12.98 -7.45 -13.37
N MET A 205 11.71 -7.17 -13.11
CA MET A 205 10.82 -7.99 -12.29
C MET A 205 10.77 -9.47 -12.72
N GLU A 206 10.71 -9.71 -14.03
CA GLU A 206 10.66 -11.02 -14.67
C GLU A 206 11.86 -11.92 -14.35
N THR A 207 12.99 -11.33 -13.96
CA THR A 207 14.23 -12.05 -13.59
C THR A 207 14.42 -12.17 -12.09
N GLN A 208 13.79 -11.29 -11.30
CA GLN A 208 14.00 -11.19 -9.86
C GLN A 208 12.97 -11.98 -9.06
N VAL A 209 11.81 -12.31 -9.64
CA VAL A 209 10.67 -12.90 -8.91
C VAL A 209 10.41 -14.32 -9.40
N ARG A 210 10.68 -15.30 -8.53
CA ARG A 210 10.54 -16.74 -8.83
C ARG A 210 9.69 -17.48 -7.80
N ASN A 211 9.71 -17.03 -6.55
CA ASN A 211 9.06 -17.68 -5.42
C ASN A 211 8.12 -16.70 -4.71
N PRO A 212 7.18 -17.18 -3.87
CA PRO A 212 6.27 -16.32 -3.12
C PRO A 212 6.98 -15.22 -2.30
N GLU A 213 8.08 -15.54 -1.63
CA GLU A 213 8.83 -14.56 -0.84
C GLU A 213 9.42 -13.44 -1.69
N ASP A 214 9.77 -13.71 -2.95
CA ASP A 214 10.35 -12.72 -3.85
C ASP A 214 9.35 -11.59 -4.15
N VAL A 215 8.05 -11.82 -4.01
CA VAL A 215 7.01 -10.85 -4.35
C VAL A 215 7.11 -9.60 -3.48
N PHE A 216 7.10 -9.77 -2.15
CA PHE A 216 7.22 -8.65 -1.23
C PHE A 216 8.67 -8.17 -1.09
N MET A 217 9.66 -9.08 -1.19
CA MET A 217 11.08 -8.70 -1.14
C MET A 217 11.47 -7.82 -2.34
N TYR A 218 10.95 -8.12 -3.54
CA TYR A 218 11.15 -7.29 -4.72
C TYR A 218 10.59 -5.88 -4.52
N LEU A 219 9.35 -5.78 -4.05
CA LEU A 219 8.69 -4.49 -3.84
C LEU A 219 9.44 -3.66 -2.78
N TRP A 220 9.90 -4.31 -1.71
CA TRP A 220 10.74 -3.69 -0.69
C TRP A 220 12.04 -3.11 -1.28
N LYS A 221 12.78 -3.92 -2.06
CA LYS A 221 14.03 -3.48 -2.71
C LYS A 221 13.76 -2.32 -3.68
N ALA A 222 12.71 -2.43 -4.48
CA ALA A 222 12.29 -1.37 -5.41
C ALA A 222 11.95 -0.06 -4.68
N HIS A 223 11.22 -0.14 -3.56
CA HIS A 223 10.87 1.05 -2.77
C HIS A 223 12.12 1.69 -2.13
N ASN A 224 13.10 0.90 -1.71
CA ASN A 224 14.36 1.40 -1.19
C ASN A 224 15.25 2.10 -2.23
N ILE A 225 15.19 1.68 -3.50
CA ILE A 225 15.80 2.42 -4.63
C ILE A 225 15.12 3.78 -4.78
N VAL A 226 13.78 3.83 -4.67
CA VAL A 226 13.02 5.10 -4.71
C VAL A 226 13.39 5.99 -3.52
N ASN A 227 13.50 5.45 -2.31
CA ASN A 227 13.90 6.21 -1.13
C ASN A 227 15.29 6.83 -1.29
N ALA A 228 16.28 6.07 -1.77
CA ALA A 228 17.63 6.58 -2.03
C ALA A 228 17.63 7.74 -3.03
N ARG A 229 16.82 7.66 -4.09
CA ARG A 229 16.71 8.73 -5.10
C ARG A 229 16.06 10.00 -4.56
N LEU A 230 15.04 9.85 -3.72
CA LEU A 230 14.24 10.95 -3.18
C LEU A 230 14.85 11.61 -1.93
N GLN A 231 15.85 10.98 -1.32
CA GLN A 231 16.53 11.51 -0.14
C GLN A 231 17.08 12.92 -0.40
N GLY A 232 16.78 13.85 0.50
CA GLY A 232 17.24 15.24 0.43
C GLY A 232 16.62 16.09 -0.68
N ARG A 233 15.62 15.58 -1.43
CA ARG A 233 14.89 16.36 -2.43
C ARG A 233 13.84 17.26 -1.77
N ASP A 234 13.40 18.29 -2.47
CA ASP A 234 12.33 19.22 -2.06
C ASP A 234 10.97 18.53 -1.78
N THR A 235 10.73 17.40 -2.45
CA THR A 235 9.56 16.51 -2.21
C THR A 235 9.66 15.65 -0.95
N GLU A 236 10.80 15.65 -0.24
CA GLU A 236 10.97 14.96 1.04
C GLU A 236 10.29 15.73 2.17
N ASP A 237 9.46 15.04 2.95
CA ASP A 237 8.86 15.63 4.15
C ASP A 237 9.96 15.83 5.22
N PRO A 238 10.19 17.06 5.72
CA PRO A 238 11.22 17.32 6.71
C PRO A 238 11.08 16.53 8.02
N LEU A 239 9.85 16.13 8.38
CA LEU A 239 9.58 15.32 9.58
C LEU A 239 9.66 13.81 9.32
N TYR A 240 9.75 13.40 8.06
CA TYR A 240 9.83 11.99 7.64
C TYR A 240 10.89 11.82 6.54
N PRO A 241 12.17 12.00 6.87
CA PRO A 241 13.26 11.86 5.91
C PRO A 241 13.30 10.45 5.31
N LYS A 242 13.75 10.34 4.06
CA LYS A 242 13.88 9.05 3.37
C LYS A 242 15.07 8.30 3.94
N LEU A 243 14.78 7.12 4.48
CA LEU A 243 15.76 6.18 4.99
C LEU A 243 15.68 4.88 4.17
N GLN A 244 16.77 4.11 4.17
CA GLN A 244 16.68 2.70 3.80
C GLN A 244 15.81 2.01 4.84
N PHE A 245 14.71 1.42 4.39
CA PHE A 245 13.74 0.75 5.22
C PHE A 245 14.09 -0.74 5.35
N PRO A 246 13.90 -1.39 6.51
CA PRO A 246 13.61 -0.76 7.80
C PRO A 246 14.80 0.06 8.30
N ALA A 247 14.51 1.19 8.95
CA ALA A 247 15.52 1.93 9.68
C ALA A 247 16.04 1.10 10.87
N LYS A 248 17.25 1.39 11.34
CA LYS A 248 17.89 0.65 12.45
C LYS A 248 17.04 0.64 13.72
N PHE A 249 16.31 1.71 14.01
CA PHE A 249 15.40 1.78 15.15
C PHE A 249 14.16 0.86 15.00
N LEU A 250 13.75 0.49 13.78
CA LEU A 250 12.67 -0.47 13.54
C LEU A 250 13.15 -1.92 13.57
N CYS A 251 14.34 -2.16 13.01
CA CYS A 251 14.93 -3.49 12.98
C CYS A 251 16.46 -3.40 13.15
N PRO A 252 16.95 -3.47 14.40
CA PRO A 252 18.39 -3.38 14.68
C PRO A 252 19.20 -4.49 14.00
N ASN A 253 18.60 -5.67 13.83
CA ASN A 253 19.27 -6.84 13.27
C ASN A 253 19.13 -6.95 11.74
N CYS A 254 18.39 -6.05 11.08
CA CYS A 254 18.23 -6.08 9.62
C CYS A 254 19.44 -5.53 8.87
N THR A 255 20.32 -4.78 9.56
CA THR A 255 21.58 -4.27 9.01
C THR A 255 22.70 -4.62 9.99
N ALA A 256 23.58 -5.53 9.59
CA ALA A 256 24.78 -5.91 10.34
C ALA A 256 26.01 -5.40 9.56
N ASP A 257 26.86 -4.61 10.20
CA ASP A 257 28.10 -4.05 9.60
C ASP A 257 27.89 -3.32 8.27
N GLY A 258 26.73 -2.66 8.11
CA GLY A 258 26.35 -1.95 6.87
C GLY A 258 25.80 -2.85 5.76
N LEU A 259 25.72 -4.17 5.99
CA LEU A 259 25.13 -5.14 5.07
C LEU A 259 23.72 -5.54 5.50
N GLN A 260 22.84 -5.71 4.51
CA GLN A 260 21.45 -6.11 4.71
C GLN A 260 21.34 -7.62 4.97
N ASP A 261 20.84 -8.00 6.15
CA ASP A 261 20.49 -9.39 6.45
C ASP A 261 19.13 -9.72 5.84
N LYS A 262 19.14 -10.44 4.73
CA LYS A 262 17.92 -10.79 3.97
C LYS A 262 16.91 -11.56 4.79
N LYS A 263 17.35 -12.45 5.69
CA LYS A 263 16.45 -13.27 6.50
C LYS A 263 15.75 -12.40 7.54
N GLN A 264 16.51 -11.56 8.24
CA GLN A 264 15.96 -10.66 9.25
C GLN A 264 15.02 -9.62 8.62
N ILE A 265 15.36 -9.12 7.43
CA ILE A 265 14.49 -8.22 6.65
C ILE A 265 13.19 -8.92 6.26
N ARG A 266 13.28 -10.15 5.73
CA ARG A 266 12.10 -10.93 5.36
C ARG A 266 11.17 -11.11 6.57
N ASP A 267 11.71 -11.60 7.69
CA ASP A 267 10.95 -11.86 8.91
C ASP A 267 10.32 -10.55 9.44
N PHE A 268 11.06 -9.43 9.38
CA PHE A 268 10.56 -8.10 9.71
C PHE A 268 9.40 -7.67 8.81
N LEU A 269 9.53 -7.78 7.49
CA LEU A 269 8.50 -7.33 6.53
C LEU A 269 7.20 -8.12 6.71
N VAL A 270 7.30 -9.45 6.85
CA VAL A 270 6.12 -10.30 7.10
C VAL A 270 5.41 -9.89 8.38
N ASN A 271 6.15 -9.68 9.47
CA ASN A 271 5.58 -9.26 10.75
C ASN A 271 5.01 -7.83 10.70
N TYR A 272 5.73 -6.87 10.12
CA TYR A 272 5.35 -5.46 10.05
C TYR A 272 4.07 -5.28 9.22
N TYR A 273 4.01 -5.87 8.04
CA TYR A 273 2.87 -5.76 7.14
C TYR A 273 1.70 -6.69 7.45
N SER A 274 1.88 -7.66 8.36
CA SER A 274 0.76 -8.43 8.94
C SER A 274 0.12 -7.75 10.15
N LYS A 275 0.82 -6.83 10.82
CA LYS A 275 0.34 -6.11 12.03
C LYS A 275 -0.37 -4.82 11.62
N ILE A 276 -1.54 -4.97 11.03
CA ILE A 276 -2.36 -3.85 10.56
C ILE A 276 -3.15 -3.28 11.74
N LYS A 277 -3.02 -1.97 11.97
CA LYS A 277 -3.84 -1.20 12.91
C LYS A 277 -5.25 -1.06 12.30
N PRO A 278 -6.28 -1.66 12.92
CA PRO A 278 -7.61 -1.73 12.32
C PRO A 278 -8.30 -0.37 12.26
N PHE A 279 -9.12 -0.19 11.23
CA PHE A 279 -10.03 0.94 11.13
C PHE A 279 -11.24 0.72 12.06
N HIS A 280 -11.55 1.73 12.87
CA HIS A 280 -12.78 1.74 13.64
C HIS A 280 -13.70 2.78 13.01
N SER A 281 -14.81 2.34 12.42
CA SER A 281 -15.86 3.26 12.01
C SER A 281 -16.31 4.05 13.25
N PRO A 282 -16.56 5.38 13.14
CA PRO A 282 -17.28 6.08 14.19
C PRO A 282 -18.55 5.28 14.50
N LYS A 283 -18.76 4.92 15.77
CA LYS A 283 -20.05 4.38 16.20
C LYS A 283 -21.08 5.40 15.77
N ALA A 284 -22.05 4.98 14.95
CA ALA A 284 -23.24 5.78 14.74
C ALA A 284 -23.79 6.04 16.16
N PHE A 285 -23.76 7.30 16.60
CA PHE A 285 -24.52 7.69 17.79
C PHE A 285 -25.98 7.40 17.42
N LEU A 286 -26.51 6.31 17.95
CA LEU A 286 -27.94 6.08 18.01
C LEU A 286 -28.48 7.20 18.89
N ILE A 287 -29.04 8.22 18.26
CA ILE A 287 -29.90 9.22 18.90
C ILE A 287 -31.30 8.62 18.90
#